data_AF-A0A0G0QZ52-F1
#
_entry.id   AF-A0A0G0QZ52-F1
#
_cell.length_a   1.000
_cell.length_b   1.000
_cell.length_c   1.000
_cell.angle_alpha   90.00
_cell.angle_beta   90.00
_cell.angle_gamma   90.00
#
_symmetry.space_group_name_H-M   'P 1'
#
loop_
_entity.id
_entity.type
_entity.pdbx_description
1 polymer ?
#
loop_
_entity_poly.entity_id
_entity_poly.type
_entity_poly.pdbx_seq_one_letter_code
_entity_poly.pdbx_strand_id
1 'polypeptide(L)'
;MYDSDGKILTIRRTETAPTWSLCWDLPGGALDYGEDIKYGITREIREETGLDVEELSVMDVISRLKDKEEESLTVRMNFNN
;
A
#
# COMPACT_ATOMS: atom_id res chain seq x y z
N MET A 1 -6.94 1.52 4.00
CA MET A 1 -7.02 0.07 4.21
C MET A 1 -7.61 -0.21 5.57
N TYR A 2 -8.94 -0.21 5.67
CA TYR A 2 -9.64 -0.73 6.83
C TYR A 2 -10.74 -1.70 6.39
N ASP A 3 -11.06 -2.68 7.25
CA ASP A 3 -12.15 -3.64 7.03
C ASP A 3 -13.52 -3.06 7.40
N SER A 4 -14.59 -3.86 7.27
CA SER A 4 -15.96 -3.44 7.61
C SER A 4 -16.15 -3.07 9.09
N ASP A 5 -15.27 -3.56 9.97
CA ASP A 5 -15.27 -3.22 11.40
C ASP A 5 -14.48 -1.92 11.69
N GLY A 6 -13.84 -1.33 10.69
CA GLY A 6 -12.98 -0.16 10.82
C GLY A 6 -11.58 -0.48 11.35
N LYS A 7 -11.17 -1.74 11.38
CA LYS A 7 -9.80 -2.13 11.77
C LYS A 7 -8.85 -1.91 10.61
N ILE A 8 -7.65 -1.41 10.90
CA ILE A 8 -6.63 -1.12 9.90
C ILE A 8 -5.64 -2.27 9.83
N LEU A 9 -5.39 -2.77 8.61
CA LEU A 9 -4.28 -3.70 8.37
C LEU A 9 -2.97 -2.91 8.35
N THR A 10 -2.04 -3.30 9.23
CA THR A 10 -0.70 -2.72 9.31
C THR A 10 0.35 -3.80 9.27
N ILE A 11 1.52 -3.44 8.76
CA ILE A 11 2.73 -4.26 8.80
C ILE A 11 3.78 -3.57 9.65
N ARG A 12 4.70 -4.35 10.23
CA ARG A 12 5.88 -3.79 10.91
C ARG A 12 7.10 -4.03 10.05
N ARG A 13 7.76 -2.95 9.65
CA ARG A 13 8.96 -2.99 8.80
C ARG A 13 10.09 -3.71 9.53
N THR A 14 10.91 -4.44 8.77
CA THR A 14 12.07 -5.16 9.31
C THR A 14 13.13 -4.19 9.84
N GLU A 15 14.04 -4.71 10.65
CA GLU A 15 15.21 -3.94 11.13
C GLU A 15 16.13 -3.50 9.98
N THR A 16 16.20 -4.29 8.91
CA THR A 16 17.05 -4.04 7.73
C THR A 16 16.39 -3.15 6.67
N ALA A 17 15.17 -2.67 6.91
CA ALA A 17 14.48 -1.80 5.96
C ALA A 17 15.27 -0.49 5.76
N PRO A 18 15.49 -0.04 4.51
CA PRO A 18 16.37 1.11 4.22
C PRO A 18 15.84 2.44 4.76
N THR A 19 14.53 2.52 4.99
CA THR A 19 13.84 3.68 5.58
C THR A 19 12.80 3.20 6.57
N TRP A 20 12.60 3.97 7.65
CA TRP A 20 11.57 3.72 8.67
C TRP A 20 11.66 2.30 9.28
N SER A 21 12.88 1.79 9.52
CA SER A 21 13.11 0.48 10.13
C SER A 21 12.34 0.34 11.46
N LEU A 22 11.75 -0.83 11.71
CA LEU A 22 10.95 -1.17 12.90
C LEU A 22 9.66 -0.35 13.10
N CYS A 23 9.34 0.59 12.21
CA CYS A 23 8.08 1.35 12.25
C CYS A 23 6.90 0.52 11.73
N TRP A 24 5.69 0.88 12.18
CA TRP A 24 4.45 0.42 11.58
C TRP A 24 4.18 1.18 10.27
N ASP A 25 3.68 0.46 9.28
CA ASP A 25 3.35 0.98 7.96
C ASP A 25 2.06 0.33 7.42
N LEU A 26 1.54 0.85 6.33
CA LEU A 26 0.49 0.17 5.56
C LEU A 26 1.16 -0.83 4.60
N PRO A 27 0.57 -2.00 4.37
CA PRO A 27 1.04 -2.89 3.32
C PRO A 27 0.86 -2.23 1.95
N GLY A 28 1.81 -2.49 1.05
CA GLY A 28 1.85 -1.90 -0.29
C GLY A 28 3.26 -1.53 -0.72
N GLY A 29 3.38 -1.19 -2.01
CA GLY A 29 4.67 -0.93 -2.63
C GLY A 29 4.56 -0.03 -3.86
N ALA A 30 5.68 0.08 -4.57
CA ALA A 30 5.70 0.73 -5.87
C ALA A 30 5.03 -0.16 -6.92
N LEU A 31 4.39 0.47 -7.90
CA LEU A 31 3.86 -0.23 -9.06
C LEU A 31 4.91 -0.27 -10.17
N ASP A 32 4.93 -1.36 -10.92
CA ASP A 32 5.67 -1.43 -12.16
C ASP A 32 5.03 -0.56 -13.25
N TYR A 33 5.82 -0.14 -14.23
CA TYR A 33 5.31 0.69 -15.32
C TYR A 33 4.20 -0.04 -16.10
N GLY A 34 2.99 0.54 -16.09
CA GLY A 34 1.81 -0.03 -16.76
C GLY A 34 1.09 -1.11 -15.94
N GLU A 35 1.53 -1.39 -14.71
CA GLU A 35 0.82 -2.31 -13.82
C GLU A 35 -0.55 -1.75 -13.44
N ASP A 36 -1.58 -2.61 -13.42
CA ASP A 36 -2.89 -2.23 -12.90
C ASP A 36 -2.81 -2.02 -11.40
N ILE A 37 -3.35 -0.89 -10.93
CA ILE A 37 -3.22 -0.49 -9.52
C ILE A 37 -3.89 -1.51 -8.58
N LYS A 38 -5.04 -2.09 -8.97
CA LYS A 38 -5.73 -3.08 -8.13
C LYS A 38 -4.95 -4.38 -8.09
N TYR A 39 -4.40 -4.80 -9.23
CA TYR A 39 -3.53 -5.96 -9.29
C TYR A 39 -2.30 -5.79 -8.39
N GLY A 40 -1.59 -4.66 -8.53
CA GLY A 40 -0.37 -4.40 -7.77
C GLY A 40 -0.61 -4.35 -6.26
N ILE A 41 -1.68 -3.68 -5.80
CA ILE A 41 -1.97 -3.66 -4.35
C ILE A 41 -2.37 -5.05 -3.82
N THR A 42 -3.12 -5.86 -4.57
CA THR A 42 -3.44 -7.25 -4.17
C THR A 42 -2.16 -8.09 -4.08
N ARG A 43 -1.25 -7.95 -5.06
CA ARG A 43 0.06 -8.63 -5.06
C ARG A 43 0.88 -8.28 -3.83
N GLU A 44 1.08 -6.99 -3.56
CA GLU A 44 1.87 -6.50 -2.42
C GLU A 44 1.29 -6.99 -1.09
N ILE A 45 -0.03 -6.87 -0.89
CA ILE A 45 -0.68 -7.36 0.34
C ILE A 45 -0.42 -8.85 0.53
N ARG A 46 -0.57 -9.65 -0.53
CA ARG A 46 -0.32 -11.10 -0.48
C ARG A 46 1.14 -11.41 -0.18
N GLU A 47 2.09 -10.70 -0.80
CA GLU A 47 3.53 -10.90 -0.60
C GLU A 47 3.98 -10.54 0.83
N GLU A 48 3.46 -9.43 1.37
CA GLU A 48 3.89 -8.90 2.67
C GLU A 48 3.15 -9.54 3.87
N THR A 49 1.90 -9.99 3.66
CA THR A 49 1.03 -10.45 4.75
C THR A 49 0.51 -11.88 4.59
N GLY A 50 0.58 -12.44 3.37
CA GLY A 50 -0.02 -13.74 3.04
C GLY A 50 -1.54 -13.73 2.90
N LEU A 51 -2.19 -12.56 3.00
CA LEU A 51 -3.64 -12.43 2.88
C LEU A 51 -4.06 -12.23 1.43
N ASP A 52 -5.14 -12.89 1.04
CA ASP A 52 -5.87 -12.57 -0.18
C ASP A 52 -7.00 -11.59 0.17
N VAL A 53 -7.08 -10.48 -0.58
CA VAL A 53 -8.09 -9.43 -0.37
C VAL A 53 -8.94 -9.24 -1.62
N GLU A 54 -10.22 -8.94 -1.41
CA GLU A 54 -11.19 -8.71 -2.49
C GLU A 54 -11.84 -7.31 -2.36
N GLU A 55 -12.63 -6.94 -3.36
CA GLU A 55 -13.45 -5.70 -3.35
C GLU A 55 -12.68 -4.39 -3.10
N LEU A 56 -11.54 -4.23 -3.77
CA LEU A 56 -10.73 -3.03 -3.65
C LEU A 56 -11.45 -1.78 -4.19
N SER A 57 -11.48 -0.74 -3.35
CA SER A 57 -12.00 0.59 -3.67
C SER A 57 -10.98 1.66 -3.35
N VAL A 58 -10.92 2.71 -4.18
CA VAL A 58 -10.03 3.85 -3.94
C VAL A 58 -10.58 4.67 -2.76
N MET A 59 -9.72 4.88 -1.76
CA MET A 59 -10.01 5.73 -0.61
C MET A 59 -9.48 7.15 -0.83
N ASP A 60 -8.23 7.26 -1.29
CA ASP A 60 -7.57 8.55 -1.46
C ASP A 60 -6.44 8.47 -2.51
N VAL A 61 -6.11 9.60 -3.11
CA VAL A 61 -5.00 9.75 -4.07
C VAL A 61 -4.18 10.96 -3.66
N ILE A 62 -2.92 10.73 -3.31
CA ILE A 62 -2.01 11.75 -2.83
C ILE A 62 -0.90 11.95 -3.85
N SER A 63 -0.80 13.17 -4.38
CA SER A 63 0.36 13.58 -5.17
C SER A 63 1.43 14.18 -4.26
N ARG A 64 2.67 13.72 -4.43
CA ARG A 64 3.84 14.27 -3.76
C ARG A 64 4.86 14.70 -4.80
N LEU A 65 5.19 15.99 -4.77
CA LEU A 65 6.28 16.59 -5.53
C LEU A 65 7.49 16.67 -4.62
N LYS A 66 8.59 16.04 -4.99
CA LYS A 66 9.84 16.04 -4.24
C LYS A 66 10.94 16.58 -5.14
N ASP A 67 11.17 17.88 -5.04
CA ASP A 67 11.95 18.68 -5.99
C ASP A 67 11.45 18.50 -7.45
N LYS A 68 11.96 19.30 -8.40
CA LYS A 68 11.38 19.39 -9.77
C LYS A 68 11.50 18.11 -10.62
N GLU A 69 12.06 17.04 -10.09
CA GLU A 69 12.42 15.83 -10.85
C GLU A 69 11.68 14.57 -10.37
N GLU A 70 11.13 14.53 -9.16
CA GLU A 70 10.48 13.33 -8.62
C GLU A 70 9.02 13.62 -8.23
N GLU A 71 8.10 13.19 -9.09
CA GLU A 71 6.66 13.20 -8.82
C GLU A 71 6.20 11.78 -8.50
N SER A 72 5.46 11.62 -7.41
CA SER A 72 4.84 10.34 -7.05
C SER A 72 3.34 10.49 -6.81
N LEU A 73 2.58 9.52 -7.30
CA LEU A 73 1.17 9.34 -6.96
C LEU A 73 1.05 8.13 -6.04
N THR A 74 0.58 8.36 -4.82
CA THR A 74 0.23 7.29 -3.89
C THR A 74 -1.28 7.10 -3.91
N VAL A 75 -1.75 5.92 -4.31
CA VAL A 75 -3.16 5.55 -4.23
C VAL A 75 -3.37 4.70 -2.99
N ARG A 76 -4.29 5.10 -2.12
CA ARG A 76 -4.69 4.30 -0.95
C ARG A 76 -6.02 3.65 -1.24
N MET A 77 -6.10 2.35 -0.97
CA MET A 77 -7.31 1.57 -1.17
C MET A 77 -7.89 1.08 0.16
N ASN A 78 -9.17 0.74 0.14
CA ASN A 78 -9.83 -0.08 1.14
C ASN A 78 -10.23 -1.41 0.50
N PHE A 79 -10.38 -2.42 1.34
CA PHE A 79 -10.82 -3.76 0.96
C PHE A 79 -11.90 -4.19 1.94
N ASN A 80 -12.82 -5.02 1.47
CA ASN A 80 -13.75 -5.70 2.35
C ASN A 80 -13.26 -7.14 2.56
N ASN A 81 -13.65 -7.72 3.69
CA ASN A 81 -13.40 -9.12 4.03
C ASN A 81 -14.71 -9.77 4.47
#